data_AF-A0A445KND0-F1
#
_entry.id   AF-A0A445KND0-F1
#
_cell.length_a   1.000
_cell.length_b   1.000
_cell.length_c   1.000
_cell.angle_alpha   90.00
_cell.angle_beta   90.00
_cell.angle_gamma   90.00
#
_symmetry.space_group_name_H-M   'P 1'
#
loop_
_entity.id
_entity.type
_entity.pdbx_description
1 polymer ?
#
loop_
_entity_poly.entity_id
_entity_poly.type
_entity_poly.pdbx_seq_one_letter_code
_entity_poly.pdbx_strand_id
1 'polypeptide(L)'
;MGALLEDPYRAQTHPQPCTDTPWPGVECELSNSNQPIFHVTKIHIGPDIVFPFQPCKPSAYLSQSLMKLKYIKTLSIFDCFGASPVILPKTLFGPFTSLEHLALENNPSLCGDIPTSLGGVTGLRLQLLQKLDLHSNMLSGNIPPDIGKLKPPSLGNNSLSGQVPPNLGSLPSLDQQNISHNKLSGVLELPGDFIQKLGKMLDLRGNSELCISDQSKKKNLSSYLEIPSCLNTRQRNDNNYFAGTVATQVHVHHGQKIYMSSYLPWF
;
A
#
# COMPACT_ATOMS: atom_id res chain seq x y z
N MET A 1 -9.77 -20.60 -1.04
CA MET A 1 -11.19 -20.28 -1.28
C MET A 1 -12.10 -20.46 -0.06
N GLY A 2 -12.15 -21.59 0.64
CA GLY A 2 -13.07 -21.74 1.81
C GLY A 2 -12.84 -20.78 3.00
N ALA A 3 -11.65 -20.19 3.10
CA ALA A 3 -11.37 -19.12 4.06
C ALA A 3 -11.98 -17.76 3.65
N LEU A 4 -12.35 -17.58 2.39
CA LEU A 4 -12.78 -16.30 1.81
C LEU A 4 -14.26 -16.31 1.36
N LEU A 5 -14.72 -17.41 0.74
CA LEU A 5 -16.02 -17.48 0.08
C LEU A 5 -17.04 -18.32 0.88
N GLU A 6 -18.34 -18.01 0.72
CA GLU A 6 -19.47 -18.72 1.35
C GLU A 6 -19.86 -20.05 0.66
N ASP A 7 -18.90 -20.81 0.16
CA ASP A 7 -19.17 -22.13 -0.41
C ASP A 7 -18.26 -23.21 0.20
N PRO A 8 -18.72 -23.91 1.26
CA PRO A 8 -17.93 -24.95 1.91
C PRO A 8 -17.82 -26.23 1.06
N TYR A 9 -18.71 -26.44 0.09
CA TYR A 9 -18.78 -27.67 -0.71
C TYR A 9 -18.09 -27.53 -2.08
N ARG A 10 -17.72 -26.31 -2.49
CA ARG A 10 -17.07 -26.04 -3.78
C ARG A 10 -15.87 -26.94 -4.07
N ALA A 11 -15.03 -27.18 -3.08
CA ALA A 11 -13.85 -28.01 -3.26
C ALA A 11 -14.19 -29.49 -3.52
N GLN A 12 -15.38 -29.93 -3.13
CA GLN A 12 -15.87 -31.29 -3.35
C GLN A 12 -16.58 -31.38 -4.71
N THR A 13 -17.36 -30.37 -5.08
CA THR A 13 -18.10 -30.33 -6.36
C THR A 13 -17.25 -29.91 -7.54
N HIS A 14 -16.20 -29.10 -7.31
CA HIS A 14 -15.26 -28.59 -8.30
C HIS A 14 -13.82 -28.85 -7.86
N PRO A 15 -13.37 -30.12 -7.80
CA PRO A 15 -12.07 -30.49 -7.23
C PRO A 15 -10.87 -30.11 -8.10
N GLN A 16 -11.10 -29.74 -9.36
CA GLN A 16 -10.06 -29.46 -10.35
C GLN A 16 -10.16 -28.03 -10.90
N PRO A 17 -9.70 -27.02 -10.14
CA PRO A 17 -9.87 -25.60 -10.47
C PRO A 17 -9.09 -25.13 -11.71
N CYS A 18 -8.14 -25.93 -12.20
CA CYS A 18 -7.30 -25.61 -13.36
C CYS A 18 -7.72 -26.35 -14.65
N THR A 19 -8.65 -27.30 -14.56
CA THR A 19 -9.03 -28.20 -15.68
C THR A 19 -10.54 -28.35 -15.76
N ASP A 20 -11.08 -29.50 -15.38
CA ASP A 20 -12.46 -29.91 -15.70
C ASP A 20 -13.53 -29.14 -14.91
N THR A 21 -13.14 -28.51 -13.80
CA THR A 21 -14.06 -27.76 -12.93
C THR A 21 -13.46 -26.40 -12.56
N PRO A 22 -13.27 -25.51 -13.55
CA PRO A 22 -12.51 -24.29 -13.37
C PRO A 22 -13.17 -23.37 -12.35
N TRP A 23 -12.36 -22.67 -11.56
CA TRP A 23 -12.88 -21.72 -10.58
C TRP A 23 -12.83 -20.30 -11.15
N PRO A 24 -13.98 -19.60 -11.23
CA PRO A 24 -13.98 -18.17 -11.50
C PRO A 24 -12.98 -17.39 -10.63
N GLY A 25 -12.23 -16.50 -11.28
CA GLY A 25 -11.15 -15.75 -10.65
C GLY A 25 -9.84 -16.51 -10.46
N VAL A 26 -9.77 -17.80 -10.83
CA VAL A 26 -8.54 -18.61 -10.79
C VAL A 26 -8.04 -18.86 -12.20
N GLU A 27 -6.76 -18.58 -12.46
CA GLU A 27 -6.09 -18.98 -13.71
C GLU A 27 -4.86 -19.83 -13.37
N CYS A 28 -4.55 -20.76 -14.27
CA CYS A 28 -3.45 -21.69 -14.11
C CYS A 28 -2.60 -21.75 -15.38
N GLU A 29 -1.30 -21.96 -15.20
CA GLU A 29 -0.34 -22.16 -16.28
C GLU A 29 0.25 -23.57 -16.20
N LEU A 30 0.54 -24.14 -17.37
CA LEU A 30 1.19 -25.44 -17.47
C LEU A 30 2.69 -25.31 -17.16
N SER A 31 3.22 -26.22 -16.36
CA SER A 31 4.68 -26.35 -16.17
C SER A 31 5.35 -26.85 -17.45
N ASN A 32 6.47 -26.23 -17.84
CA ASN A 32 7.30 -26.62 -18.98
C ASN A 32 8.18 -27.87 -18.73
N SER A 33 7.74 -28.79 -17.87
CA SER A 33 8.50 -29.97 -17.47
C SER A 33 7.99 -31.26 -18.13
N ASN A 34 8.80 -32.31 -18.13
CA ASN A 34 8.48 -33.62 -18.72
C ASN A 34 7.20 -34.27 -18.15
N GLN A 35 6.69 -33.77 -17.01
CA GLN A 35 5.38 -34.10 -16.47
C GLN A 35 4.60 -32.79 -16.27
N PRO A 36 3.71 -32.41 -17.19
CA PRO A 36 3.00 -31.14 -17.12
C PRO A 36 2.07 -31.12 -15.91
N ILE A 37 2.33 -30.20 -14.99
CA ILE A 37 1.49 -29.92 -13.82
C ILE A 37 0.94 -28.50 -13.99
N PHE A 38 -0.34 -28.31 -13.70
CA PHE A 38 -0.92 -26.97 -13.64
C PHE A 38 -0.51 -26.27 -12.34
N HIS A 39 -0.02 -25.06 -12.46
CA HIS A 39 0.25 -24.17 -11.35
C HIS A 39 -0.78 -23.04 -11.35
N VAL A 40 -1.44 -22.81 -10.23
CA VAL A 40 -2.29 -21.63 -10.04
C VAL A 40 -1.39 -20.39 -10.07
N THR A 41 -1.61 -19.51 -11.04
CA THR A 41 -0.83 -18.27 -11.24
C THR A 41 -1.63 -17.02 -10.95
N LYS A 42 -2.96 -17.09 -10.99
CA LYS A 42 -3.84 -15.98 -10.61
C LYS A 42 -4.91 -16.41 -9.63
N ILE A 43 -5.10 -15.61 -8.60
CA ILE A 43 -6.29 -15.62 -7.76
C ILE A 43 -6.81 -14.19 -7.72
N HIS A 44 -8.05 -14.02 -8.15
CA HIS A 44 -8.76 -12.75 -8.13
C HIS A 44 -10.15 -12.97 -7.52
N ILE A 45 -10.47 -12.19 -6.49
CA ILE A 45 -11.70 -12.31 -5.70
C ILE A 45 -12.28 -10.92 -5.48
N GLY A 46 -13.52 -10.73 -5.91
CA GLY A 46 -14.36 -9.60 -5.54
C GLY A 46 -15.60 -9.49 -6.44
N PRO A 47 -16.36 -8.40 -6.35
CA PRO A 47 -17.71 -8.27 -6.93
C PRO A 47 -17.83 -8.35 -8.46
N ASP A 48 -16.76 -8.12 -9.21
CA ASP A 48 -16.78 -8.19 -10.68
C ASP A 48 -16.74 -9.63 -11.24
N ILE A 49 -16.45 -10.62 -10.39
CA ILE A 49 -16.56 -12.04 -10.73
C ILE A 49 -18.04 -12.45 -10.72
N VAL A 50 -18.66 -12.38 -11.90
CA VAL A 50 -20.07 -12.72 -12.11
C VAL A 50 -20.30 -14.23 -12.08
N PHE A 51 -21.28 -14.66 -11.26
CA PHE A 51 -22.10 -15.89 -11.25
C PHE A 51 -21.47 -17.24 -11.66
N PRO A 52 -21.67 -18.34 -10.91
CA PRO A 52 -22.42 -18.48 -9.66
C PRO A 52 -21.44 -18.44 -8.48
N PHE A 53 -20.91 -17.28 -8.08
CA PHE A 53 -20.16 -17.22 -6.83
C PHE A 53 -20.56 -16.09 -5.91
N GLN A 54 -20.63 -16.50 -4.65
CA GLN A 54 -21.07 -15.75 -3.50
C GLN A 54 -20.07 -14.65 -3.15
N PRO A 55 -20.56 -13.56 -2.56
CA PRO A 55 -19.71 -12.57 -1.94
C PRO A 55 -18.77 -13.24 -0.93
N CYS A 56 -17.68 -12.54 -0.61
CA CYS A 56 -16.87 -12.97 0.50
C CYS A 56 -17.73 -13.12 1.76
N LYS A 57 -17.48 -14.19 2.50
CA LYS A 57 -18.19 -14.43 3.75
C LYS A 57 -17.84 -13.33 4.75
N PRO A 58 -18.75 -12.93 5.66
CA PRO A 58 -18.44 -11.93 6.68
C PRO A 58 -17.18 -12.26 7.51
N SER A 59 -16.92 -13.56 7.73
CA SER A 59 -15.73 -14.08 8.42
C SER A 59 -14.54 -14.37 7.50
N ALA A 60 -14.46 -13.72 6.34
CA ALA A 60 -13.39 -13.94 5.37
C ALA A 60 -12.02 -13.58 5.98
N TYR A 61 -11.03 -14.43 5.77
CA TYR A 61 -9.66 -14.19 6.22
C TYR A 61 -8.65 -14.81 5.26
N LEU A 62 -7.41 -14.32 5.31
CA LEU A 62 -6.30 -14.89 4.56
C LEU A 62 -5.70 -16.10 5.29
N SER A 63 -5.92 -17.28 4.72
CA SER A 63 -5.36 -18.52 5.25
C SER A 63 -3.87 -18.66 4.91
N GLN A 64 -3.09 -19.16 5.87
CA GLN A 64 -1.68 -19.52 5.71
C GLN A 64 -1.44 -20.53 4.56
N SER A 65 -2.47 -21.29 4.17
CA SER A 65 -2.40 -22.20 3.01
C SER A 65 -2.12 -21.48 1.69
N LEU A 66 -2.41 -20.17 1.60
CA LEU A 66 -2.07 -19.36 0.43
C LEU A 66 -0.58 -19.43 0.11
N MET A 67 0.27 -19.47 1.13
CA MET A 67 1.73 -19.56 0.97
C MET A 67 2.21 -20.83 0.27
N LYS A 68 1.35 -21.85 0.11
CA LYS A 68 1.68 -23.06 -0.67
C LYS A 68 1.70 -22.80 -2.17
N LEU A 69 1.07 -21.72 -2.63
CA LEU A 69 0.94 -21.35 -4.05
C LEU A 69 2.13 -20.49 -4.50
N LYS A 70 3.30 -21.11 -4.63
CA LYS A 70 4.58 -20.42 -4.90
C LYS A 70 4.67 -19.73 -6.27
N TYR A 71 3.84 -20.16 -7.22
CA TYR A 71 3.83 -19.69 -8.60
C TYR A 71 2.79 -18.58 -8.86
N ILE A 72 2.14 -18.06 -7.82
CA ILE A 72 1.21 -16.95 -7.95
C ILE A 72 1.96 -15.75 -8.54
N LYS A 73 1.44 -15.25 -9.65
CA LYS A 73 1.79 -13.99 -10.31
C LYS A 73 0.83 -12.88 -9.95
N THR A 74 -0.46 -13.20 -9.83
CA THR A 74 -1.50 -12.22 -9.53
C THR A 74 -2.32 -12.65 -8.32
N LEU A 75 -2.35 -11.80 -7.29
CA LEU A 75 -3.24 -11.93 -6.15
C LEU A 75 -4.05 -10.64 -6.01
N SER A 76 -5.36 -10.74 -6.22
CA SER A 76 -6.29 -9.62 -6.13
C SER A 76 -7.46 -9.98 -5.22
N ILE A 77 -7.68 -9.19 -4.17
CA ILE A 77 -8.82 -9.38 -3.26
C ILE A 77 -9.38 -8.00 -2.93
N PHE A 78 -10.63 -7.73 -3.31
CA PHE A 78 -11.30 -6.46 -3.10
C PHE A 78 -12.72 -6.68 -2.60
N ASP A 79 -13.20 -5.76 -1.77
CA ASP A 79 -14.52 -5.82 -1.12
C ASP A 79 -14.79 -7.15 -0.39
N CYS A 80 -13.75 -7.73 0.21
CA CYS A 80 -13.82 -9.07 0.79
C CYS A 80 -13.80 -9.08 2.32
N PHE A 81 -13.00 -8.20 2.94
CA PHE A 81 -12.86 -8.14 4.40
C PHE A 81 -13.71 -7.03 4.99
N GLY A 82 -15.01 -7.34 5.16
CA GLY A 82 -16.03 -6.35 5.59
C GLY A 82 -16.38 -6.35 7.07
N ALA A 83 -16.36 -7.50 7.76
CA ALA A 83 -16.99 -7.62 9.09
C ALA A 83 -16.05 -7.92 10.26
N SER A 84 -14.85 -8.45 10.01
CA SER A 84 -13.90 -8.83 11.08
C SER A 84 -12.50 -8.34 10.74
N PRO A 85 -11.72 -7.88 11.74
CA PRO A 85 -10.34 -7.45 11.51
C PRO A 85 -9.51 -8.55 10.86
N VAL A 86 -8.84 -8.21 9.76
CA VAL A 86 -7.90 -9.08 9.06
C VAL A 86 -6.53 -8.44 9.16
N ILE A 87 -5.59 -9.13 9.81
CA ILE A 87 -4.20 -8.67 9.95
C ILE A 87 -3.32 -9.56 9.08
N LEU A 88 -2.50 -8.94 8.24
CA LEU A 88 -1.55 -9.65 7.39
C LEU A 88 -0.32 -10.08 8.20
N PRO A 89 0.04 -11.37 8.24
CA PRO A 89 1.28 -11.80 8.87
C PRO A 89 2.49 -11.17 8.20
N LYS A 90 3.49 -10.76 9.00
CA LYS A 90 4.72 -10.10 8.50
C LYS A 90 5.47 -10.88 7.42
N THR A 91 5.32 -12.21 7.39
CA THR A 91 5.99 -13.13 6.47
C THR A 91 5.14 -13.58 5.29
N LEU A 92 3.88 -13.12 5.18
CA LEU A 92 2.87 -13.68 4.28
C LEU A 92 3.33 -13.77 2.82
N PHE A 93 4.03 -12.73 2.33
CA PHE A 93 4.44 -12.63 0.93
C PHE A 93 5.83 -13.20 0.66
N GLY A 94 6.55 -13.64 1.69
CA GLY A 94 7.91 -14.17 1.56
C GLY A 94 8.07 -15.34 0.57
N PRO A 95 7.07 -16.25 0.42
CA PRO A 95 7.13 -17.36 -0.54
C PRO A 95 6.80 -17.03 -1.99
N PHE A 96 6.20 -15.88 -2.32
CA PHE A 96 5.71 -15.58 -3.67
C PHE A 96 6.80 -14.94 -4.54
N THR A 97 7.73 -15.75 -5.02
CA THR A 97 8.87 -15.28 -5.84
C THR A 97 8.48 -14.86 -7.25
N SER A 98 7.27 -15.22 -7.70
CA SER A 98 6.76 -14.92 -9.04
C SER A 98 5.72 -13.81 -9.04
N LEU A 99 5.48 -13.15 -7.91
CA LEU A 99 4.38 -12.18 -7.78
C LEU A 99 4.67 -10.92 -8.62
N GLU A 100 3.74 -10.61 -9.52
CA GLU A 100 3.77 -9.49 -10.45
C GLU A 100 2.69 -8.46 -10.11
N HIS A 101 1.52 -8.90 -9.63
CA HIS A 101 0.40 -8.02 -9.29
C HIS A 101 -0.17 -8.39 -7.93
N LEU A 102 -0.10 -7.45 -6.99
CA LEU A 102 -0.77 -7.55 -5.70
C LEU A 102 -1.78 -6.41 -5.56
N ALA A 103 -3.05 -6.75 -5.36
CA ALA A 103 -4.11 -5.80 -5.08
C ALA A 103 -4.94 -6.30 -3.88
N LEU A 104 -4.96 -5.55 -2.78
CA LEU A 104 -5.79 -5.83 -1.61
C LEU A 104 -6.66 -4.61 -1.27
N GLU A 105 -7.20 -3.94 -2.28
CA GLU A 105 -7.92 -2.67 -2.15
C GLU A 105 -9.35 -2.82 -1.62
N ASN A 106 -9.91 -1.73 -1.06
CA ASN A 106 -11.30 -1.68 -0.60
C ASN A 106 -11.67 -2.79 0.38
N ASN A 107 -10.78 -3.09 1.33
CA ASN A 107 -11.05 -4.03 2.42
C ASN A 107 -11.10 -3.26 3.75
N PRO A 108 -12.28 -2.77 4.17
CA PRO A 108 -12.39 -1.84 5.31
C PRO A 108 -11.99 -2.45 6.66
N SER A 109 -11.93 -3.79 6.78
CA SER A 109 -11.41 -4.46 7.99
C SER A 109 -9.97 -4.95 7.87
N LEU A 110 -9.29 -4.72 6.74
CA LEU A 110 -7.87 -5.06 6.57
C LEU A 110 -7.02 -4.04 7.33
N CYS A 111 -6.38 -4.47 8.41
CA CYS A 111 -5.68 -3.59 9.34
C CYS A 111 -4.34 -4.12 9.83
N GLY A 112 -3.65 -3.32 10.64
CA GLY A 112 -2.29 -3.59 11.10
C GLY A 112 -1.23 -3.16 10.09
N ASP A 113 0.01 -3.57 10.35
CA ASP A 113 1.16 -3.13 9.56
C ASP A 113 1.19 -3.74 8.16
N ILE A 114 1.74 -3.00 7.19
CA ILE A 114 2.16 -3.57 5.91
C ILE A 114 3.24 -4.65 6.17
N PRO A 115 3.06 -5.90 5.72
CA PRO A 115 4.03 -6.96 5.96
C PRO A 115 5.44 -6.62 5.44
N THR A 116 6.44 -6.75 6.30
CA THR A 116 7.85 -6.48 5.92
C THR A 116 8.34 -7.42 4.82
N SER A 117 7.75 -8.61 4.67
CA SER A 117 8.03 -9.50 3.53
C SER A 117 7.70 -8.90 2.18
N LEU A 118 6.81 -7.90 2.11
CA LEU A 118 6.49 -7.19 0.88
C LEU A 118 7.68 -6.30 0.44
N GLY A 119 8.39 -5.70 1.40
CA GLY A 119 9.59 -4.90 1.14
C GLY A 119 10.84 -5.72 0.83
N GLY A 120 10.93 -6.95 1.33
CA GLY A 120 12.00 -7.89 0.95
C GLY A 120 12.99 -8.15 2.07
N VAL A 121 12.69 -9.15 2.89
CA VAL A 121 13.59 -9.62 3.95
C VAL A 121 14.84 -10.36 3.45
N THR A 122 15.19 -10.29 2.16
CA THR A 122 16.50 -10.59 1.55
C THR A 122 16.35 -10.50 0.02
N GLY A 123 17.35 -9.94 -0.66
CA GLY A 123 17.28 -9.45 -2.04
C GLY A 123 16.57 -10.34 -3.08
N LEU A 124 16.06 -9.67 -4.12
CA LEU A 124 15.63 -10.21 -5.41
C LEU A 124 14.22 -10.85 -5.50
N ARG A 125 13.51 -11.12 -4.39
CA ARG A 125 12.30 -11.97 -4.46
C ARG A 125 11.05 -11.36 -5.10
N LEU A 126 10.84 -10.05 -4.99
CA LEU A 126 9.65 -9.37 -5.54
C LEU A 126 10.02 -8.31 -6.59
N GLN A 127 11.18 -8.45 -7.24
CA GLN A 127 11.58 -7.54 -8.32
C GLN A 127 10.65 -7.59 -9.53
N LEU A 128 9.88 -8.67 -9.67
CA LEU A 128 8.88 -8.82 -10.71
C LEU A 128 7.60 -8.04 -10.41
N LEU A 129 7.41 -7.50 -9.20
CA LEU A 129 6.18 -6.83 -8.82
C LEU A 129 5.98 -5.56 -9.66
N GLN A 130 4.99 -5.60 -10.53
CA GLN A 130 4.60 -4.57 -11.47
C GLN A 130 3.50 -3.64 -10.91
N LYS A 131 2.59 -4.19 -10.10
CA LYS A 131 1.49 -3.46 -9.46
C LYS A 131 1.41 -3.80 -7.98
N LEU A 132 1.35 -2.77 -7.15
CA LEU A 132 1.04 -2.88 -5.72
C LEU A 132 -0.07 -1.90 -5.34
N ASP A 133 -1.24 -2.44 -5.04
CA ASP A 133 -2.41 -1.67 -4.64
C ASP A 133 -2.92 -2.13 -3.27
N LEU A 134 -2.85 -1.24 -2.29
CA LEU A 134 -3.31 -1.44 -0.92
C LEU A 134 -4.20 -0.28 -0.46
N HIS A 135 -4.80 0.48 -1.40
CA HIS A 135 -5.60 1.65 -1.06
C HIS A 135 -6.94 1.29 -0.41
N SER A 136 -7.53 2.24 0.29
CA SER A 136 -8.86 2.11 0.92
C SER A 136 -8.97 0.91 1.87
N ASN A 137 -8.03 0.85 2.82
CA ASN A 137 -8.01 -0.15 3.89
C ASN A 137 -7.88 0.55 5.25
N MET A 138 -7.70 -0.23 6.33
CA MET A 138 -7.38 0.26 7.67
C MET A 138 -5.93 -0.08 8.08
N LEU A 139 -5.01 -0.17 7.11
CA LEU A 139 -3.60 -0.46 7.39
C LEU A 139 -3.00 0.67 8.22
N SER A 140 -2.12 0.32 9.15
CA SER A 140 -1.50 1.24 10.10
C SER A 140 0.01 0.99 10.22
N GLY A 141 0.66 1.69 11.14
CA GLY A 141 2.10 1.61 11.32
C GLY A 141 2.87 2.29 10.18
N ASN A 142 4.17 2.07 10.15
CA ASN A 142 5.06 2.75 9.22
C ASN A 142 5.06 2.09 7.83
N ILE A 143 5.27 2.90 6.80
CA ILE A 143 5.58 2.40 5.45
C ILE A 143 6.95 1.70 5.49
N PRO A 144 7.05 0.39 5.16
CA PRO A 144 8.33 -0.31 5.15
C PRO A 144 9.30 0.35 4.14
N PRO A 145 10.56 0.67 4.51
CA PRO A 145 11.47 1.41 3.64
C PRO A 145 11.70 0.76 2.27
N ASP A 146 11.74 -0.58 2.24
CA ASP A 146 12.01 -1.32 1.01
C ASP A 146 10.82 -1.37 0.04
N ILE A 147 9.62 -0.93 0.45
CA ILE A 147 8.48 -0.80 -0.49
C ILE A 147 8.81 0.20 -1.61
N GLY A 148 9.67 1.18 -1.31
CA GLY A 148 10.20 2.14 -2.27
C GLY A 148 11.22 1.55 -3.25
N LYS A 149 11.43 0.23 -3.28
CA LYS A 149 12.18 -0.49 -4.33
C LYS A 149 11.25 -1.19 -5.32
N LEU A 150 9.96 -1.33 -5.00
CA LEU A 150 8.95 -1.96 -5.85
C LEU A 150 8.33 -0.94 -6.79
N LYS A 151 7.49 -1.33 -7.76
CA LYS A 151 6.75 -0.33 -8.57
C LYS A 151 5.88 0.59 -7.69
N PRO A 152 5.52 1.80 -8.21
CA PRO A 152 4.75 2.81 -7.48
C PRO A 152 3.56 2.23 -6.70
N PRO A 153 3.61 2.25 -5.34
CA PRO A 153 2.54 1.69 -4.53
C PRO A 153 1.37 2.68 -4.42
N SER A 154 0.16 2.14 -4.45
CA SER A 154 -1.06 2.86 -4.06
C SER A 154 -1.41 2.48 -2.61
N LEU A 155 -1.19 3.41 -1.69
CA LEU A 155 -1.41 3.25 -0.24
C LEU A 155 -2.42 4.27 0.32
N GLY A 156 -3.11 5.02 -0.55
CA GLY A 156 -4.03 6.07 -0.15
C GLY A 156 -5.21 5.55 0.68
N ASN A 157 -5.85 6.42 1.46
CA ASN A 157 -6.99 6.08 2.31
C ASN A 157 -6.68 4.91 3.26
N ASN A 158 -5.71 5.12 4.14
CA ASN A 158 -5.32 4.17 5.18
C ASN A 158 -5.10 4.93 6.51
N SER A 159 -4.54 4.27 7.52
CA SER A 159 -4.10 4.85 8.78
C SER A 159 -2.59 4.74 8.99
N LEU A 160 -1.80 4.71 7.90
CA LEU A 160 -0.34 4.63 7.94
C LEU A 160 0.24 5.87 8.60
N SER A 161 1.29 5.69 9.40
CA SER A 161 1.89 6.76 10.20
C SER A 161 3.41 6.79 10.08
N GLY A 162 4.03 7.79 10.72
CA GLY A 162 5.47 8.00 10.66
C GLY A 162 5.91 8.69 9.37
N GLN A 163 7.22 8.67 9.12
CA GLN A 163 7.84 9.39 8.01
C GLN A 163 7.71 8.64 6.69
N VAL A 164 7.60 9.41 5.60
CA VAL A 164 7.69 8.89 4.22
C VAL A 164 9.12 8.40 3.97
N PRO A 165 9.36 7.11 3.66
CA PRO A 165 10.70 6.61 3.40
C PRO A 165 11.36 7.33 2.21
N PRO A 166 12.62 7.81 2.33
CA PRO A 166 13.32 8.48 1.24
C PRO A 166 13.43 7.62 -0.03
N ASN A 167 13.47 6.29 0.13
CA ASN A 167 13.53 5.33 -0.96
C ASN A 167 12.29 5.34 -1.87
N LEU A 168 11.12 5.81 -1.43
CA LEU A 168 9.99 6.06 -2.35
C LEU A 168 10.38 7.04 -3.46
N GLY A 169 11.38 7.89 -3.20
CA GLY A 169 12.01 8.82 -4.13
C GLY A 169 12.91 8.21 -5.20
N SER A 170 13.17 6.91 -5.13
CA SER A 170 14.15 6.23 -5.99
C SER A 170 13.51 5.35 -7.08
N LEU A 171 12.19 5.45 -7.25
CA LEU A 171 11.44 4.55 -8.13
C LEU A 171 11.73 4.81 -9.62
N PRO A 172 12.06 3.76 -10.41
CA PRO A 172 12.48 3.90 -11.80
C PRO A 172 11.32 4.17 -12.78
N SER A 173 10.06 4.09 -12.33
CA SER A 173 8.86 4.31 -13.15
C SER A 173 8.05 5.46 -12.58
N LEU A 174 7.71 6.44 -13.41
CA LEU A 174 6.77 7.50 -13.09
C LEU A 174 5.36 6.98 -13.38
N ASP A 175 4.77 6.23 -12.43
CA ASP A 175 3.34 5.91 -12.37
C ASP A 175 2.72 6.62 -11.15
N GLN A 176 1.40 6.87 -11.15
CA GLN A 176 0.72 7.60 -10.07
C GLN A 176 0.90 6.91 -8.71
N GLN A 177 1.65 7.54 -7.82
CA GLN A 177 1.80 7.21 -6.40
C GLN A 177 0.71 7.93 -5.61
N ASN A 178 -0.10 7.15 -4.93
CA ASN A 178 -1.12 7.69 -4.03
C ASN A 178 -0.79 7.24 -2.61
N ILE A 179 -0.36 8.15 -1.75
CA ILE A 179 -0.20 7.93 -0.30
C ILE A 179 -1.00 8.95 0.52
N SER A 180 -2.03 9.53 -0.10
CA SER A 180 -2.95 10.50 0.48
C SER A 180 -3.82 9.88 1.58
N HIS A 181 -4.47 10.72 2.38
CA HIS A 181 -5.43 10.35 3.41
C HIS A 181 -4.89 9.26 4.33
N ASN A 182 -3.75 9.57 4.95
CA ASN A 182 -3.07 8.76 5.95
C ASN A 182 -2.73 9.65 7.16
N LYS A 183 -1.95 9.13 8.11
CA LYS A 183 -1.43 9.83 9.29
C LYS A 183 0.08 10.03 9.21
N LEU A 184 0.61 10.19 7.99
CA LEU A 184 2.04 10.38 7.77
C LEU A 184 2.48 11.73 8.33
N SER A 185 3.70 11.76 8.87
CA SER A 185 4.21 12.90 9.62
C SER A 185 5.68 13.18 9.34
N GLY A 186 6.10 14.39 9.70
CA GLY A 186 7.49 14.83 9.60
C GLY A 186 7.81 15.53 8.28
N VAL A 187 9.09 15.65 8.00
CA VAL A 187 9.62 16.35 6.84
C VAL A 187 9.69 15.41 5.65
N LEU A 188 9.19 15.84 4.49
CA LEU A 188 9.34 15.13 3.24
C LEU A 188 10.78 15.27 2.71
N GLU A 189 11.56 14.20 2.82
CA GLU A 189 12.99 14.15 2.46
C GLU A 189 13.24 13.57 1.05
N LEU A 190 12.29 13.73 0.11
CA LEU A 190 12.45 13.24 -1.26
C LEU A 190 13.40 14.13 -2.08
N PRO A 191 14.19 13.56 -3.01
CA PRO A 191 15.08 14.37 -3.86
C PRO A 191 14.31 15.44 -4.64
N GLY A 192 14.80 16.68 -4.67
CA GLY A 192 14.11 17.79 -5.35
C GLY A 192 13.85 17.55 -6.85
N ASP A 193 14.74 16.84 -7.54
CA ASP A 193 14.55 16.43 -8.94
C ASP A 193 13.47 15.35 -9.09
N PHE A 194 13.31 14.48 -8.08
CA PHE A 194 12.25 13.48 -8.05
C PHE A 194 10.88 14.15 -7.89
N ILE A 195 10.76 15.12 -6.98
CA ILE A 195 9.51 15.88 -6.80
C ILE A 195 9.13 16.64 -8.07
N GLN A 196 10.12 17.20 -8.78
CA GLN A 196 9.88 17.87 -10.06
C GLN A 196 9.45 16.91 -11.17
N LYS A 197 9.99 15.69 -11.23
CA LYS A 197 9.57 14.66 -12.19
C LYS A 197 8.18 14.10 -11.89
N LEU A 198 7.84 13.98 -10.60
CA LEU A 198 6.56 13.41 -10.19
C LEU A 198 5.38 14.23 -10.61
N GLY A 199 5.51 15.55 -10.74
CA GLY A 199 4.45 16.37 -11.33
C GLY A 199 3.06 15.99 -10.78
N LYS A 200 2.21 15.34 -11.56
CA LYS A 200 0.82 15.03 -11.16
C LYS A 200 0.63 13.63 -10.57
N MET A 201 1.72 12.99 -10.18
CA MET A 201 1.80 11.55 -9.95
C MET A 201 2.17 11.21 -8.51
N LEU A 202 2.14 12.18 -7.59
CA LEU A 202 2.26 11.92 -6.16
C LEU A 202 1.18 12.67 -5.40
N ASP A 203 0.19 11.94 -4.89
CA ASP A 203 -0.85 12.48 -4.01
C ASP A 203 -0.46 12.25 -2.54
N LEU A 204 -0.24 13.35 -1.81
CA LEU A 204 0.13 13.38 -0.39
C LEU A 204 -0.96 14.00 0.49
N ARG A 205 -2.08 14.42 -0.09
CA ARG A 205 -3.12 15.21 0.59
C ARG A 205 -3.68 14.46 1.78
N GLY A 206 -4.23 15.19 2.75
CA GLY A 206 -4.85 14.56 3.92
C GLY A 206 -3.88 13.93 4.92
N ASN A 207 -2.56 14.14 4.79
CA ASN A 207 -1.56 13.85 5.82
C ASN A 207 -1.25 15.13 6.62
N SER A 208 -2.00 15.38 7.69
CA SER A 208 -1.99 16.67 8.40
C SER A 208 -0.67 17.02 9.09
N GLU A 209 0.15 16.03 9.41
CA GLU A 209 1.44 16.19 10.10
C GLU A 209 2.64 16.13 9.14
N LEU A 210 2.41 16.01 7.83
CA LEU A 210 3.44 16.01 6.82
C LEU A 210 3.73 17.44 6.33
N CYS A 211 5.00 17.79 6.18
CA CYS A 211 5.40 19.08 5.61
C CYS A 211 6.63 18.96 4.70
N ILE A 212 6.85 19.94 3.84
CA ILE A 212 8.03 20.00 2.96
C ILE A 212 9.07 21.00 3.47
N SER A 213 10.36 20.62 3.48
CA SER A 213 11.44 21.54 3.82
C SER A 213 11.66 22.53 2.68
N ASP A 214 11.57 23.84 2.99
CA ASP A 214 11.73 24.93 2.02
C ASP A 214 13.21 25.18 1.64
N GLN A 215 14.00 24.12 1.49
CA GLN A 215 15.42 24.25 1.09
C GLN A 215 15.57 24.63 -0.38
N SER A 216 14.56 24.39 -1.21
CA SER A 216 14.51 24.91 -2.56
C SER A 216 13.82 26.27 -2.57
N LYS A 217 14.60 27.37 -2.50
CA LYS A 217 14.16 28.75 -2.85
C LYS A 217 13.62 28.91 -4.29
N LYS A 218 13.31 27.80 -4.96
CA LYS A 218 12.80 27.70 -6.32
C LYS A 218 11.59 26.77 -6.30
N LYS A 219 10.40 27.40 -6.42
CA LYS A 219 9.08 26.86 -6.82
C LYS A 219 8.13 26.48 -5.68
N ASN A 220 6.85 26.84 -5.87
CA ASN A 220 5.68 26.64 -5.02
C ASN A 220 5.32 25.15 -4.80
N LEU A 221 6.25 24.33 -4.32
CA LEU A 221 6.06 22.90 -4.10
C LEU A 221 4.97 22.60 -3.06
N SER A 222 4.83 23.45 -2.05
CA SER A 222 3.76 23.34 -1.05
C SER A 222 2.36 23.49 -1.67
N SER A 223 2.16 24.48 -2.54
CA SER A 223 0.92 24.64 -3.31
C SER A 223 0.71 23.49 -4.30
N TYR A 224 1.80 22.94 -4.83
CA TYR A 224 1.78 21.92 -5.86
C TYR A 224 1.40 20.54 -5.34
N LEU A 225 1.92 20.18 -4.17
CA LEU A 225 1.65 18.92 -3.47
C LEU A 225 0.47 19.02 -2.49
N GLU A 226 -0.12 20.21 -2.37
CA GLU A 226 -1.19 20.53 -1.42
C GLU A 226 -0.81 20.14 0.04
N ILE A 227 0.46 20.32 0.39
CA ILE A 227 1.00 20.12 1.75
C ILE A 227 1.74 21.37 2.23
N PRO A 228 1.68 21.70 3.53
CA PRO A 228 2.35 22.89 4.08
C PRO A 228 3.88 22.79 4.05
N SER A 229 4.54 23.96 4.02
CA SER A 229 5.98 24.05 4.32
C SER A 229 6.22 23.87 5.81
N CYS A 230 7.33 23.23 6.19
CA CYS A 230 7.72 23.10 7.60
C CYS A 230 8.10 24.48 8.18
N LEU A 231 7.73 24.76 9.43
CA LEU A 231 8.15 26.01 10.12
C LEU A 231 9.63 25.94 10.53
N ASN A 232 10.36 27.06 10.38
CA ASN A 232 11.80 27.22 10.64
C ASN A 232 12.35 26.45 11.86
N THR A 233 13.26 25.51 11.64
CA THR A 233 14.33 25.18 12.59
C THR A 233 15.47 26.17 12.40
N ARG A 234 15.82 26.94 13.44
CA ARG A 234 17.08 27.68 13.43
C ARG A 234 18.21 26.66 13.28
N GLN A 235 19.10 26.87 12.32
CA GLN A 235 20.38 26.16 12.21
C GLN A 235 21.08 26.17 13.56
N ARG A 236 21.13 25.02 14.23
CA ARG A 236 22.15 24.75 15.22
C ARG A 236 22.85 23.49 14.75
N ASN A 237 24.11 23.67 14.36
CA ASN A 237 25.09 22.60 14.27
C ASN A 237 24.92 21.73 15.52
N ASP A 238 24.52 20.48 15.32
CA ASP A 238 24.99 19.28 16.02
C ASP A 238 24.06 18.11 15.67
N ASN A 239 24.66 16.94 15.47
CA ASN A 239 24.09 15.72 14.92
C ASN A 239 22.86 15.18 15.69
N ASN A 240 21.66 15.70 15.43
CA ASN A 240 20.42 15.11 15.89
C ASN A 240 19.29 15.34 14.87
N TYR A 241 18.59 14.27 14.51
CA TYR A 241 17.42 14.27 13.63
C TYR A 241 16.33 15.21 14.19
N PHE A 242 15.92 16.22 13.41
CA PHE A 242 14.92 17.21 13.82
C PHE A 242 13.49 16.75 13.48
N ALA A 243 12.57 16.89 14.44
CA ALA A 243 11.13 16.90 14.20
C ALA A 243 10.71 18.31 13.75
N GLY A 244 10.41 18.48 12.46
CA GLY A 244 9.82 19.72 11.95
C GLY A 244 8.35 19.82 12.38
N THR A 245 7.94 20.94 12.96
CA THR A 245 6.53 21.22 13.21
C THR A 245 5.85 21.73 11.94
N VAL A 246 4.63 21.24 11.69
CA VAL A 246 3.83 21.60 10.52
C VAL A 246 3.24 23.00 10.68
N ALA A 247 3.36 23.84 9.64
CA ALA A 247 2.53 25.03 9.55
C ALA A 247 1.08 24.59 9.33
N THR A 248 0.21 24.76 10.33
CA THR A 248 -1.23 24.53 10.15
C THR A 248 -1.76 25.52 9.10
N GLN A 249 -2.14 25.01 7.92
CA GLN A 249 -2.90 25.80 6.96
C GLN A 249 -4.30 26.01 7.53
N VAL A 250 -4.54 27.19 8.10
CA VAL A 250 -5.90 27.66 8.38
C VAL A 250 -6.44 28.24 7.07
N HIS A 251 -7.48 27.61 6.50
CA HIS A 251 -8.26 28.25 5.44
C HIS A 251 -9.03 29.43 6.03
N VAL A 252 -8.47 30.64 5.90
CA VAL A 252 -9.16 31.89 6.22
C VAL A 252 -9.72 32.47 4.92
N HIS A 253 -11.03 32.33 4.72
CA HIS A 253 -11.74 33.26 3.84
C HIS A 253 -11.73 34.64 4.51
N HIS A 254 -11.19 35.63 3.80
CA HIS A 254 -11.10 37.05 4.18
C HIS A 254 -10.08 37.43 5.27
N GLY A 255 -8.82 37.63 4.84
CA GLY A 255 -8.17 38.93 5.08
C GLY A 255 -7.40 39.20 6.38
N GLN A 256 -7.29 38.28 7.35
CA GLN A 256 -6.39 38.44 8.49
C GLN A 256 -5.67 37.14 8.86
N LYS A 257 -4.33 37.17 8.84
CA LYS A 257 -3.47 36.04 9.23
C LYS A 257 -3.30 36.04 10.75
N ILE A 258 -3.86 35.05 11.43
CA ILE A 258 -3.55 34.75 12.83
C ILE A 258 -2.85 33.39 12.84
N TYR A 259 -1.62 33.35 13.33
CA TYR A 259 -0.85 32.12 13.50
C TYR A 259 -1.20 31.51 14.86
N MET A 260 -1.83 30.32 14.88
CA MET A 260 -1.91 29.51 16.08
C MET A 260 -0.90 28.36 15.99
N SER A 261 0.12 28.44 16.84
CA SER A 261 0.97 27.29 17.16
C SER A 261 0.15 26.30 17.97
N SER A 262 -0.10 25.10 17.45
CA SER A 262 -0.67 24.02 18.25
C SER A 262 0.41 23.46 19.18
N TYR A 263 0.56 24.07 20.35
CA TYR A 263 1.06 23.38 21.54
C TYR A 263 -0.14 22.70 22.21
N LEU A 264 -0.15 21.37 22.26
CA LEU A 264 -0.85 20.67 23.33
C LEU A 264 0.22 20.18 24.32
N PRO A 265 0.28 20.72 25.55
CA PRO A 265 1.06 20.12 26.60
C PRO A 265 0.35 18.84 27.07
N TRP A 266 1.16 17.84 27.38
CA TRP A 266 0.74 16.66 28.12
C TRP A 266 0.20 17.09 29.48
N PHE A 267 -1.07 16.78 29.77
CA PHE A 267 -1.60 16.53 31.12
C PHE A 267 -2.75 15.53 31.01
#